data_AF-A0A0Q5S9I3-F1
#
_entry.id   AF-A0A0Q5S9I3-F1
#
_cell.length_a   1.000
_cell.length_b   1.000
_cell.length_c   1.000
_cell.angle_alpha   90.00
_cell.angle_beta   90.00
_cell.angle_gamma   90.00
#
_symmetry.space_group_name_H-M   'P 1'
#
loop_
_entity.id
_entity.type
_entity.pdbx_description
1 polymer ?
#
loop_
_entity_poly.entity_id
_entity_poly.type
_entity_poly.pdbx_seq_one_letter_code
_entity_poly.pdbx_strand_id
1 'polypeptide(L)'
;MAMRTGDEALPPCTLCSAPTRREPNPFYGTALSVHRHVLVCTACATVGFAPAPDDDTPEEARRRPYRVGLRARVAGWYRALP
;
A
#
# COMPACT_ATOMS: atom_id res chain seq x y z
N MET A 1 11.31 -28.72 -11.82
CA MET A 1 11.70 -27.51 -11.07
C MET A 1 10.79 -26.38 -11.55
N ALA A 2 9.75 -26.03 -10.79
CA ALA A 2 8.83 -24.96 -11.16
C ALA A 2 9.50 -23.61 -10.86
N MET A 3 9.75 -22.81 -11.89
CA MET A 3 10.23 -21.43 -11.76
C MET A 3 9.16 -20.63 -11.01
N ARG A 4 9.50 -20.07 -9.84
CA ARG A 4 8.68 -19.08 -9.16
C ARG A 4 8.64 -17.81 -10.02
N THR A 5 7.62 -17.67 -10.86
CA THR A 5 7.19 -16.39 -11.42
C THR A 5 6.60 -15.55 -10.29
N GLY A 6 7.46 -14.91 -9.51
CA GLY A 6 7.03 -14.10 -8.36
C GLY A 6 8.03 -13.03 -7.91
N ASP A 7 9.17 -12.92 -8.59
CA ASP A 7 10.17 -11.88 -8.34
C ASP A 7 10.17 -10.92 -9.54
N GLU A 8 9.03 -10.25 -9.73
CA GLU A 8 9.01 -9.10 -10.64
C GLU A 8 9.85 -8.00 -9.99
N ALA A 9 10.90 -7.57 -10.68
CA ALA A 9 11.83 -6.58 -10.16
C ALA A 9 11.07 -5.30 -9.75
N LEU A 10 11.11 -4.96 -8.47
CA LEU A 10 10.40 -3.78 -7.95
C LEU A 10 10.92 -2.50 -8.61
N PRO A 11 10.04 -1.56 -9.00
CA PRO A 11 10.49 -0.32 -9.61
C PRO A 11 11.30 0.53 -8.61
N PRO A 12 12.34 1.25 -9.09
CA PRO A 12 13.10 2.17 -8.25
C PRO A 12 12.25 3.37 -7.82
N CYS A 13 12.72 4.10 -6.81
CA CYS A 13 12.04 5.30 -6.35
C CYS A 13 12.01 6.39 -7.44
N THR A 14 10.83 6.94 -7.72
CA THR A 14 10.63 7.99 -8.73
C THR A 14 11.24 9.34 -8.36
N LEU A 15 11.60 9.55 -7.08
CA LEU A 15 12.18 10.82 -6.60
C LEU A 15 13.70 10.79 -6.50
N CYS A 16 14.28 9.68 -6.02
CA CYS A 16 15.72 9.61 -5.74
C CYS A 16 16.42 8.42 -6.42
N SER A 17 15.71 7.64 -7.25
CA SER A 17 16.21 6.45 -7.96
C SER A 17 16.75 5.30 -7.09
N ALA A 18 16.71 5.42 -5.76
CA ALA A 18 17.14 4.37 -4.85
C ALA A 18 16.19 3.15 -4.88
N PRO A 19 16.66 1.97 -4.45
CA PRO A 19 15.83 0.77 -4.36
C PRO A 19 14.58 0.97 -3.49
N THR A 20 13.53 0.23 -3.82
CA THR A 20 12.30 0.18 -3.02
C THR A 20 12.12 -1.21 -2.41
N ARG A 21 11.42 -1.27 -1.29
CA ARG A 21 11.00 -2.52 -0.64
C ARG A 21 9.48 -2.59 -0.63
N ARG A 22 8.94 -3.79 -0.82
CA ARG A 22 7.50 -4.03 -0.75
C ARG A 22 7.08 -4.26 0.69
N GLU A 23 6.07 -3.54 1.16
CA GLU A 23 5.48 -3.70 2.48
C GLU A 23 3.95 -3.92 2.40
N PRO A 24 3.35 -4.64 3.35
CA PRO A 24 1.89 -4.72 3.48
C PRO A 24 1.30 -3.33 3.69
N ASN A 25 0.23 -3.01 2.97
CA ASN A 25 -0.46 -1.74 3.15
C ASN A 25 -1.41 -1.85 4.37
N PRO A 26 -1.17 -1.11 5.47
CA PRO A 26 -2.02 -1.18 6.66
C PRO A 26 -3.45 -0.66 6.41
N PHE A 27 -3.65 0.07 5.30
CA PHE A 27 -4.94 0.63 4.92
C PHE A 27 -5.74 -0.27 3.97
N TYR A 28 -5.15 -1.36 3.47
CA TYR A 28 -5.89 -2.31 2.65
C TYR A 28 -7.08 -2.90 3.43
N GLY A 29 -8.26 -2.93 2.81
CA GLY A 29 -9.50 -3.38 3.46
C GLY A 29 -10.17 -2.35 4.39
N THR A 30 -9.58 -1.16 4.55
CA THR A 30 -10.14 -0.06 5.37
C THR A 30 -10.85 1.02 4.53
N ALA A 31 -11.22 0.71 3.29
CA ALA A 31 -11.77 1.67 2.31
C ALA A 31 -10.88 2.90 2.00
N LEU A 32 -9.69 3.01 2.59
CA LEU A 32 -8.70 4.06 2.34
C LEU A 32 -7.69 3.70 1.26
N SER A 33 -7.59 2.42 0.90
CA SER A 33 -6.75 1.95 -0.19
C SER A 33 -7.22 0.62 -0.76
N VAL A 34 -7.05 0.45 -2.07
CA VAL A 34 -7.36 -0.78 -2.82
C VAL A 34 -6.13 -1.67 -3.03
N HIS A 35 -4.92 -1.12 -2.90
CA HIS A 35 -3.68 -1.87 -3.11
C HIS A 35 -3.27 -2.63 -1.85
N ARG A 36 -3.02 -3.94 -1.99
CA ARG A 36 -2.57 -4.82 -0.88
C ARG A 36 -1.19 -4.46 -0.33
N HIS A 37 -0.34 -3.88 -1.18
CA HIS A 37 1.04 -3.59 -0.85
C HIS A 37 1.43 -2.18 -1.29
N VAL A 38 2.39 -1.62 -0.57
CA VAL A 38 3.06 -0.36 -0.92
C VAL A 38 4.53 -0.62 -1.19
N LEU A 39 5.17 0.30 -1.91
CA LEU A 39 6.60 0.37 -2.11
C LEU A 39 7.15 1.49 -1.24
N VAL A 40 8.15 1.17 -0.41
CA VAL A 40 8.82 2.12 0.47
C VAL A 40 10.25 2.29 -0.02
N CYS A 41 10.67 3.52 -0.29
CA CYS A 41 12.06 3.80 -0.65
C CYS A 41 12.98 3.53 0.54
N THR A 42 14.10 2.85 0.30
CA THR A 42 15.09 2.55 1.34
C THR A 42 15.96 3.75 1.72
N ALA A 43 15.92 4.83 0.94
CA ALA A 43 16.75 6.03 1.14
C ALA A 43 15.97 7.26 1.62
N CYS A 44 14.90 7.66 0.90
CA CYS A 44 14.15 8.88 1.21
C CYS A 44 12.77 8.63 1.87
N ALA A 45 12.48 7.38 2.22
CA ALA A 45 11.23 6.94 2.86
C ALA A 45 9.93 7.28 2.08
N THR A 46 10.03 7.69 0.82
CA THR A 46 8.86 7.92 -0.04
C THR A 46 8.08 6.63 -0.22
N VAL A 47 6.75 6.75 -0.15
CA VAL A 47 5.81 5.64 -0.29
C VAL A 47 5.04 5.76 -1.60
N GLY A 48 4.96 4.67 -2.35
CA GLY A 48 4.12 4.53 -3.54
C GLY A 48 3.29 3.26 -3.46
N PHE A 49 2.34 3.08 -4.37
CA PHE A 49 1.59 1.82 -4.48
C PHE A 49 2.38 0.81 -5.32
N ALA A 50 2.36 -0.46 -4.90
CA ALA A 50 2.89 -1.51 -5.75
C ALA A 50 1.99 -1.66 -6.99
N PRO A 51 2.55 -1.82 -8.20
CA PRO A 51 1.76 -2.13 -9.38
C PRO A 51 0.94 -3.39 -9.09
N ALA A 52 -0.34 -3.34 -9.46
CA ALA A 52 -1.14 -4.55 -9.48
C ALA A 52 -0.57 -5.46 -10.59
N PRO A 53 -0.41 -6.77 -10.38
CA PRO A 53 -0.20 -7.65 -11.52
C PRO A 53 -1.40 -7.47 -12.46
N ASP A 54 -1.17 -7.46 -13.77
CA ASP A 54 -2.18 -7.25 -14.83
C ASP A 54 -3.38 -8.25 -14.82
N ASP A 55 -3.55 -9.05 -13.77
CA ASP A 55 -4.73 -9.85 -13.48
C ASP A 55 -5.85 -8.99 -12.88
N ASP A 56 -6.33 -8.02 -13.67
CA ASP A 56 -7.64 -7.39 -13.47
C ASP A 56 -8.74 -8.40 -13.86
N THR A 57 -9.00 -9.38 -12.99
CA THR A 57 -10.35 -9.94 -12.87
C THR A 57 -11.05 -9.26 -11.67
N PRO A 58 -12.04 -8.39 -11.91
CA PRO A 58 -12.75 -7.71 -10.83
C PRO A 58 -13.79 -8.65 -10.23
N GLU A 59 -13.36 -9.57 -9.36
CA GLU A 59 -14.28 -10.31 -8.50
C GLU A 59 -14.39 -9.61 -7.14
N GLU A 60 -15.63 -9.23 -6.82
CA GLU A 60 -16.10 -9.00 -5.46
C GLU A 60 -15.77 -7.64 -4.82
N ALA A 61 -16.38 -6.60 -5.38
CA ALA A 61 -16.82 -5.42 -4.64
C ALA A 61 -17.82 -5.80 -3.51
N ARG A 62 -17.37 -6.50 -2.45
CA ARG A 62 -18.20 -6.75 -1.26
C ARG A 62 -18.19 -5.56 -0.33
N ARG A 63 -19.12 -4.65 -0.61
CA ARG A 63 -19.58 -3.55 0.24
C ARG A 63 -19.82 -4.04 1.67
N ARG A 64 -19.25 -3.34 2.66
CA ARG A 64 -19.83 -3.27 4.01
C ARG A 64 -19.62 -1.85 4.57
N PRO A 65 -20.69 -1.06 4.79
CA PRO A 65 -20.55 0.31 5.27
C PRO A 65 -20.36 0.29 6.78
N TYR A 66 -19.13 0.49 7.28
CA TYR A 66 -18.92 0.73 8.70
C TYR A 66 -19.05 2.23 9.00
N ARG A 67 -20.14 2.61 9.66
CA ARG A 67 -20.30 3.93 10.27
C ARG A 67 -19.49 3.95 11.57
N VAL A 68 -18.27 4.49 11.55
CA VAL A 68 -17.53 4.76 12.80
C VAL A 68 -16.96 6.17 12.75
N GLY A 69 -17.38 7.00 13.70
CA GLY A 69 -17.33 8.46 13.67
C GLY A 69 -15.95 9.09 13.46
N LEU A 70 -15.92 10.01 12.50
CA LEU A 70 -14.79 10.82 12.01
C LEU A 70 -13.96 11.51 13.11
N ARG A 71 -14.58 11.84 14.26
CA ARG A 71 -13.96 12.66 15.32
C ARG A 71 -12.94 11.93 16.19
N ALA A 72 -12.99 10.60 16.30
CA ALA A 72 -12.07 9.86 17.17
C ALA A 72 -10.68 9.61 16.53
N ARG A 73 -10.57 9.69 15.19
CA ARG A 73 -9.34 9.29 14.48
C ARG A 73 -8.30 10.40 14.33
N VAL A 74 -8.71 11.67 14.30
CA VAL A 74 -7.79 12.79 14.01
C VAL A 74 -6.90 13.13 15.21
N ALA A 75 -7.40 12.97 16.44
CA ALA A 75 -6.63 13.30 17.66
C ALA A 75 -5.39 12.42 17.88
N GLY A 76 -5.36 11.21 17.30
CA GLY A 76 -4.23 10.28 17.45
C GLY A 76 -3.00 10.64 16.62
N TRP A 77 -3.19 11.26 15.44
CA TRP A 77 -2.08 11.60 14.54
C TRP A 77 -1.33 12.87 14.99
N TYR A 78 -2.04 13.87 15.55
CA TYR A 78 -1.41 15.10 16.04
C TYR A 78 -0.63 14.94 17.35
N ARG A 79 -0.87 13.86 18.13
CA ARG A 79 -0.14 13.61 19.38
C ARG A 79 1.18 12.86 19.19
N ALA A 80 1.48 12.40 17.97
CA ALA A 80 2.68 11.62 17.64
C ALA A 80 3.66 12.38 16.72
N LEU A 81 3.41 13.65 16.46
CA LEU A 81 4.37 14.55 15.82
C LEU A 81 5.08 15.38 16.91
N PRO A 82 6.42 15.46 16.91
CA PRO A 82 7.17 16.25 17.88
C PRO A 82 6.88 17.74 17.81
#